data_AF-A0A8T6VC64-F1
#
_entry.id   AF-A0A8T6VC64-F1
#
_cell.length_a   1.000
_cell.length_b   1.000
_cell.length_c   1.000
_cell.angle_alpha   90.00
_cell.angle_beta   90.00
_cell.angle_gamma   90.00
#
_symmetry.space_group_name_H-M   'P 1'
#
loop_
_entity.id
_entity.type
_entity.pdbx_description
1 polymer ?
#
loop_
_entity_poly.entity_id
_entity_poly.type
_entity_poly.pdbx_seq_one_letter_code
_entity_poly.pdbx_strand_id
1 'polypeptide(L)'
;MPKMVNICHFCLKSGILCSKCQTRLKLGEITKTDLEIGRLLMSLETTYPPLQDIYFYKAIGHDDVLALIVGRGDVARLLSYGGKILRAVRDKIGKTIRVLEYGVDDRKFLEDLFAPV
;
A
#
# COMPACT_ATOMS: atom_id res chain seq x y z
N MET A 1 -1.25 5.24 -12.48
CA MET A 1 -1.02 5.78 -11.12
C MET A 1 -1.70 4.87 -10.12
N PRO A 2 -1.04 4.45 -9.03
CA PRO A 2 -1.66 3.63 -7.99
C PRO A 2 -3.05 4.16 -7.64
N LYS A 3 -4.04 3.27 -7.68
CA LYS A 3 -5.43 3.58 -7.39
C LYS A 3 -5.61 3.54 -5.88
N MET A 4 -5.61 4.72 -5.28
CA MET A 4 -5.78 4.91 -3.84
C MET A 4 -7.27 4.89 -3.52
N VAL A 5 -7.74 3.82 -2.87
CA VAL A 5 -9.18 3.60 -2.66
C VAL A 5 -9.74 4.61 -1.64
N ASN A 6 -8.99 4.85 -0.57
CA ASN A 6 -9.47 5.63 0.56
C ASN A 6 -8.92 7.07 0.62
N ILE A 7 -7.97 7.45 -0.24
CA ILE A 7 -7.27 8.73 -0.19
C ILE A 7 -7.32 9.46 -1.54
N CYS A 8 -7.57 10.77 -1.52
CA CYS A 8 -7.51 11.62 -2.72
C CYS A 8 -6.09 11.74 -3.27
N HIS A 9 -5.96 11.59 -4.59
CA HIS A 9 -4.70 11.82 -5.31
C HIS A 9 -4.10 13.21 -5.02
N PHE A 10 -4.92 14.27 -5.07
CA PHE A 10 -4.48 15.63 -4.76
C PHE A 10 -3.82 15.73 -3.38
N CYS A 11 -4.34 15.00 -2.40
CA CYS A 11 -3.91 15.07 -1.01
C CYS A 11 -2.58 14.37 -0.77
N LEU A 12 -2.33 13.28 -1.51
CA LEU A 12 -1.04 12.60 -1.51
C LEU A 12 0.01 13.45 -2.23
N LYS A 13 -0.32 13.99 -3.41
CA LYS A 13 0.61 14.78 -4.24
C LYS A 13 0.99 16.13 -3.61
N SER A 14 0.01 16.87 -3.08
CA SER A 14 0.25 18.21 -2.51
C SER A 14 0.80 18.19 -1.10
N GLY A 15 0.66 17.08 -0.38
CA GLY A 15 0.95 17.02 1.05
C GLY A 15 -0.18 17.55 1.95
N ILE A 16 -1.20 18.20 1.37
CA ILE A 16 -2.28 18.90 2.08
C ILE A 16 -3.57 18.08 2.02
N LEU A 17 -4.16 17.80 3.19
CA LEU A 17 -5.42 17.06 3.26
C LEU A 17 -6.61 17.97 2.93
N CYS A 18 -7.46 17.55 2.00
CA CYS A 18 -8.77 18.17 1.81
C CYS A 18 -9.71 17.84 2.98
N SER A 19 -10.82 18.57 3.11
CA SER A 19 -11.81 18.37 4.17
C SER A 19 -12.27 16.90 4.30
N LYS A 20 -12.51 16.22 3.18
CA LYS A 20 -12.93 14.80 3.17
C LYS A 20 -11.86 13.90 3.79
N CYS A 21 -10.61 13.95 3.31
CA CYS A 21 -9.55 13.09 3.87
C CYS A 21 -9.18 13.48 5.30
N GLN A 22 -9.29 14.76 5.67
CA GLN A 22 -9.11 15.17 7.06
C GLN A 22 -10.18 14.54 7.97
N THR A 23 -11.45 14.51 7.55
CA THR A 23 -12.51 13.81 8.29
C THR A 23 -12.24 12.31 8.38
N ARG A 24 -11.87 11.65 7.26
CA ARG A 24 -11.50 10.22 7.27
C ARG A 24 -10.36 9.91 8.23
N LEU A 25 -9.35 10.78 8.29
CA LEU A 25 -8.23 10.66 9.23
C LEU A 25 -8.69 10.82 10.68
N LYS A 26 -9.59 11.78 10.96
CA LYS A 26 -10.17 11.97 12.29
C LYS A 26 -11.03 10.77 12.74
N LEU A 27 -11.74 10.13 11.80
CA LEU A 27 -12.56 8.94 12.05
C LEU A 27 -11.73 7.64 12.12
N GLY A 28 -10.43 7.68 11.81
CA GLY A 28 -9.56 6.51 11.78
C GLY A 28 -9.75 5.59 10.56
N GLU A 29 -10.54 6.03 9.58
CA GLU A 29 -10.74 5.30 8.32
C GLU A 29 -9.44 5.21 7.52
N ILE A 30 -8.67 6.30 7.53
CA ILE A 30 -7.28 6.37 7.05
C ILE A 30 -6.35 6.77 8.18
N THR A 31 -5.08 6.40 8.08
CA THR A 31 -4.04 6.63 9.07
C THR A 31 -2.88 7.44 8.49
N LYS A 32 -1.97 7.92 9.35
CA LYS A 32 -0.72 8.54 8.88
C LYS A 32 0.12 7.58 8.06
N THR A 33 0.15 6.30 8.45
CA THR A 33 0.83 5.23 7.71
C THR A 33 0.25 5.05 6.31
N ASP A 34 -1.07 5.12 6.16
CA ASP A 34 -1.72 5.07 4.84
C ASP A 34 -1.27 6.22 3.93
N LEU A 35 -1.16 7.43 4.49
CA LEU A 35 -0.71 8.61 3.75
C LEU A 35 0.77 8.52 3.35
N GLU A 36 1.62 8.02 4.26
CA GLU A 36 3.04 7.83 4.02
C GLU A 36 3.30 6.79 2.93
N ILE A 37 2.70 5.61 3.05
CA ILE A 37 2.80 4.55 2.06
C ILE A 37 2.19 4.98 0.73
N GLY A 38 1.05 5.68 0.76
CA GLY A 38 0.43 6.21 -0.44
C GLY A 38 1.37 7.12 -1.23
N ARG A 39 2.08 8.02 -0.54
CA ARG A 39 3.09 8.92 -1.15
C ARG A 39 4.30 8.17 -1.66
N LEU A 40 4.78 7.18 -0.91
CA LEU A 40 5.91 6.35 -1.31
C LEU A 40 5.61 5.60 -2.60
N LEU A 41 4.46 4.90 -2.67
CA LEU A 41 4.03 4.19 -3.87
C LEU A 41 3.89 5.12 -5.08
N MET A 42 3.38 6.34 -4.90
CA MET A 42 3.35 7.34 -5.96
C MET A 42 4.75 7.75 -6.42
N SER A 43 5.70 7.96 -5.51
CA SER A 43 7.08 8.31 -5.90
C SER A 43 7.76 7.18 -6.69
N LEU A 44 7.50 5.93 -6.31
CA LEU A 44 8.07 4.73 -6.92
C LEU A 44 7.44 4.41 -8.29
N GLU A 45 6.23 4.90 -8.59
CA GLU A 45 5.53 4.62 -9.85
C GLU A 45 6.34 5.05 -11.09
N THR A 46 7.14 6.11 -10.94
CA THR A 46 8.00 6.65 -12.01
C THR A 46 9.09 5.67 -12.41
N THR A 47 9.54 4.85 -11.46
CA THR A 47 10.59 3.83 -11.64
C THR A 47 9.98 2.46 -11.93
N TYR A 48 8.79 2.17 -11.40
CA TYR A 48 8.12 0.88 -11.49
C TYR A 48 6.71 1.02 -12.06
N PRO A 49 6.55 0.99 -13.40
CA PRO A 49 5.26 1.17 -14.07
C PRO A 49 4.10 0.27 -13.59
N PRO A 50 4.29 -0.99 -13.15
CA PRO A 50 3.18 -1.83 -12.65
C PRO A 50 2.45 -1.25 -11.43
N LEU A 51 3.09 -0.36 -10.67
CA LEU A 51 2.43 0.37 -9.59
C LEU A 51 1.28 1.23 -10.10
N GLN A 52 1.25 1.57 -11.39
CA GLN A 52 0.16 2.35 -11.96
C GLN A 52 -1.19 1.64 -11.95
N ASP A 53 -1.20 0.31 -11.86
CA ASP A 53 -2.42 -0.50 -11.93
C ASP A 53 -2.81 -1.12 -10.59
N ILE A 54 -2.02 -0.89 -9.53
CA ILE A 54 -2.34 -1.44 -8.21
C ILE A 54 -3.45 -0.64 -7.52
N TYR A 55 -4.31 -1.34 -6.79
CA TYR A 55 -5.27 -0.75 -5.86
C TYR A 55 -4.69 -0.83 -4.45
N PHE A 56 -4.48 0.32 -3.82
CA PHE A 56 -4.05 0.40 -2.43
C PHE A 56 -5.24 0.75 -1.53
N TYR A 57 -5.55 -0.15 -0.59
CA TYR A 57 -6.66 0.02 0.35
C TYR A 57 -6.19 0.59 1.67
N LYS A 58 -5.18 -0.04 2.29
CA LYS A 58 -4.73 0.29 3.63
C LYS A 58 -3.33 -0.27 3.90
N ALA A 59 -2.62 0.34 4.83
CA ALA A 59 -1.40 -0.15 5.46
C ALA A 59 -1.67 -0.35 6.95
N ILE A 60 -1.46 -1.58 7.42
CA ILE A 60 -1.69 -1.98 8.81
C ILE A 60 -0.37 -2.52 9.33
N GLY A 61 0.17 -1.93 10.38
CA GLY A 61 1.46 -2.36 10.91
C GLY A 61 1.50 -2.29 12.43
N HIS A 62 2.24 -3.23 13.01
CA HIS A 62 2.57 -3.30 14.43
C HIS A 62 4.02 -3.79 14.53
N ASP A 63 4.78 -3.25 15.48
CA ASP A 63 6.21 -3.55 15.66
C ASP A 63 7.00 -3.46 14.33
N ASP A 64 7.61 -4.57 13.96
CA ASP A 64 8.57 -4.70 12.86
C ASP A 64 7.89 -5.06 11.53
N VAL A 65 6.57 -5.26 11.53
CA VAL A 65 5.83 -5.74 10.35
C VAL A 65 4.80 -4.71 9.88
N LEU A 66 4.73 -4.52 8.57
CA LEU A 66 3.74 -3.70 7.89
C LEU A 66 3.06 -4.52 6.79
N ALA A 67 1.77 -4.76 6.96
CA ALA A 67 0.91 -5.37 5.95
C ALA A 67 0.30 -4.29 5.03
N LEU A 68 0.48 -4.46 3.73
CA LEU A 68 -0.14 -3.66 2.68
C LEU A 68 -1.36 -4.41 2.13
N ILE A 69 -2.54 -3.82 2.30
CA ILE A 69 -3.80 -4.35 1.79
C ILE A 69 -4.02 -3.80 0.38
N VAL A 70 -4.04 -4.69 -0.60
CA VAL A 70 -4.08 -4.34 -2.03
C VAL A 70 -5.23 -5.03 -2.77
N GLY A 71 -5.49 -4.64 -4.01
CA GLY A 71 -6.49 -5.30 -4.84
C GLY A 71 -6.10 -6.72 -5.25
N ARG A 72 -7.10 -7.50 -5.65
CA ARG A 72 -6.89 -8.86 -6.16
C ARG A 72 -5.95 -8.85 -7.38
N GLY A 73 -4.93 -9.69 -7.36
CA GLY A 73 -3.87 -9.77 -8.37
C GLY A 73 -2.75 -8.73 -8.21
N ASP A 74 -2.86 -7.77 -7.29
CA ASP A 74 -1.83 -6.74 -7.10
C ASP A 74 -0.60 -7.25 -6.35
N VAL A 75 -0.71 -8.36 -5.60
CA VAL A 75 0.44 -9.03 -4.99
C VAL A 75 1.48 -9.39 -6.07
N ALA A 76 1.04 -9.99 -7.18
CA ALA A 76 1.92 -10.34 -8.28
C ALA A 76 2.57 -9.11 -8.94
N ARG A 77 1.83 -7.98 -9.03
CA ARG A 77 2.37 -6.72 -9.54
C ARG A 77 3.43 -6.13 -8.62
N LEU A 78 3.25 -6.23 -7.30
CA LEU A 78 4.24 -5.78 -6.32
C LEU A 78 5.48 -6.68 -6.24
N LEU A 79 5.32 -7.98 -6.48
CA LEU A 79 6.43 -8.95 -6.57
C LEU A 79 7.15 -8.91 -7.93
N SER A 80 6.61 -8.18 -8.92
CA SER A 80 7.27 -8.00 -10.21
C SER A 80 8.65 -7.33 -10.07
N TYR A 81 9.44 -7.36 -11.14
CA TYR A 81 10.85 -6.94 -11.11
C TYR A 81 11.70 -7.70 -10.09
N GLY A 82 11.31 -8.94 -9.74
CA GLY A 82 12.02 -9.76 -8.77
C GLY A 82 11.96 -9.19 -7.34
N GLY A 83 10.80 -8.66 -6.93
CA GLY A 83 10.61 -8.11 -5.59
C GLY A 83 11.31 -6.76 -5.32
N LYS A 84 11.91 -6.12 -6.35
CA LYS A 84 12.59 -4.82 -6.20
C LYS A 84 11.67 -3.73 -5.65
N ILE A 85 10.38 -3.77 -6.01
CA ILE A 85 9.39 -2.82 -5.52
C ILE A 85 9.21 -2.97 -4.01
N LEU A 86 8.95 -4.19 -3.51
CA LEU A 86 8.84 -4.45 -2.07
C LEU A 86 10.13 -4.15 -1.32
N ARG A 87 11.28 -4.42 -1.93
CA ARG A 87 12.57 -4.03 -1.36
C ARG A 87 12.70 -2.52 -1.22
N ALA A 88 12.35 -1.74 -2.24
CA ALA A 88 12.37 -0.28 -2.18
C ALA A 88 11.43 0.26 -1.09
N VAL A 89 10.24 -0.34 -0.94
CA VAL A 89 9.32 0.01 0.14
C VAL A 89 9.92 -0.34 1.51
N ARG A 90 10.44 -1.56 1.67
CA ARG A 90 11.10 -2.01 2.90
C ARG A 90 12.27 -1.13 3.30
N ASP A 91 13.14 -0.78 2.36
CA ASP A 91 14.34 0.01 2.62
C ASP A 91 13.98 1.44 3.05
N LYS A 92 12.84 1.98 2.58
CA LYS A 92 12.37 3.30 2.99
C LYS A 92 11.65 3.30 4.34
N ILE A 93 10.89 2.25 4.64
CA ILE A 93 10.03 2.16 5.83
C ILE A 93 10.77 1.52 7.02
N GLY A 94 11.78 0.69 6.76
CA GLY A 94 12.54 -0.02 7.79
C GLY A 94 11.77 -1.15 8.48
N LYS A 95 10.68 -1.64 7.87
CA LYS A 95 9.85 -2.74 8.40
C LYS A 95 9.75 -3.89 7.42
N THR A 96 9.56 -5.09 7.93
CA THR A 96 9.18 -6.26 7.13
C THR A 96 7.84 -5.98 6.46
N ILE A 97 7.81 -6.05 5.12
CA ILE A 97 6.60 -5.78 4.35
C ILE A 97 5.90 -7.09 4.05
N ARG A 98 4.60 -7.16 4.36
CA ARG A 98 3.68 -8.20 3.94
C ARG A 98 2.64 -7.60 2.99
N VAL A 99 2.14 -8.36 2.04
CA VAL A 99 1.14 -7.89 1.08
C VAL A 99 -0.03 -8.87 1.10
N LEU A 100 -1.24 -8.35 1.28
CA LEU A 100 -2.46 -9.14 1.39
C LEU A 100 -3.51 -8.62 0.41
N GLU A 101 -4.19 -9.51 -0.30
CA GLU A 101 -5.29 -9.12 -1.18
C GLU A 101 -6.58 -8.85 -0.39
N TYR A 102 -7.30 -7.79 -0.76
CA TYR A 102 -8.58 -7.43 -0.18
C TYR A 102 -9.71 -8.29 -0.76
N GLY A 103 -10.60 -8.77 0.12
CA GLY A 103 -11.84 -9.46 -0.28
C GLY A 103 -11.62 -10.86 -0.86
N VAL A 104 -10.54 -11.53 -0.46
CA VAL A 104 -10.24 -12.93 -0.82
C VAL A 104 -10.75 -13.91 0.24
N ASP A 105 -10.83 -15.19 -0.12
CA ASP A 105 -11.18 -16.26 0.83
C ASP A 105 -10.05 -16.53 1.84
N ASP A 106 -10.38 -17.26 2.91
CA ASP A 106 -9.45 -17.57 4.00
C ASP A 106 -8.19 -18.30 3.51
N ARG A 107 -8.33 -19.17 2.51
CA ARG A 107 -7.21 -19.92 1.95
C ARG A 107 -6.21 -18.97 1.30
N LYS A 108 -6.69 -18.09 0.42
CA LYS A 108 -5.86 -17.11 -0.27
C LYS A 108 -5.24 -16.10 0.70
N PHE A 109 -6.00 -15.69 1.72
CA PHE A 109 -5.48 -14.84 2.79
C PHE A 109 -4.29 -15.49 3.53
N LEU A 110 -4.41 -16.77 3.90
CA LEU A 110 -3.31 -17.52 4.54
C LEU A 110 -2.11 -17.69 3.60
N GLU A 111 -2.36 -17.99 2.32
CA GLU A 111 -1.31 -18.07 1.30
C GLU A 111 -0.52 -16.75 1.20
N ASP A 112 -1.22 -15.60 1.14
CA ASP A 112 -0.58 -14.28 1.09
C ASP A 112 0.19 -13.95 2.38
N LEU A 113 -0.37 -14.31 3.54
CA LEU A 113 0.24 -14.05 4.85
C LEU A 113 1.56 -14.81 5.03
N PHE A 114 1.61 -16.06 4.60
CA PHE A 114 2.76 -16.94 4.74
C PHE A 114 3.66 -17.00 3.49
N ALA A 115 3.34 -16.25 2.44
CA ALA A 115 4.16 -16.18 1.23
C ALA A 115 5.61 -15.77 1.58
N PRO A 116 6.64 -16.44 1.03
CA PRO A 116 8.02 -16.02 1.23
C PRO A 116 8.25 -14.64 0.59
N VAL A 117 8.97 -13.76 1.31
CA VAL A 117 9.29 -12.37 0.90
C VAL A 117 10.78 -12.15 0.76
#